data_AF-A0A7Y7DIE1-F1
#
_entry.id   AF-A0A7Y7DIE1-F1
#
_cell.length_a   1.000
_cell.length_b   1.000
_cell.length_c   1.000
_cell.angle_alpha   90.00
_cell.angle_beta   90.00
_cell.angle_gamma   90.00
#
_symmetry.space_group_name_H-M   'P 1'
#
loop_
_entity.id
_entity.type
_entity.pdbx_description
1 polymer ?
#
loop_
_entity_poly.entity_id
_entity_poly.type
_entity_poly.pdbx_seq_one_letter_code
_entity_poly.pdbx_strand_id
1 'polypeptide(L)'
;MTHLLSDGGYQFMIPLLLLLVVILFLIFKGIKNNTEKNLALLKSISLFALVFGFLGFTIGLIEALDRIVEIDGDIAPTVVAGGFKIGVLPPTFGMFIFLVGRAGVTVLIGLKKE
;
A
#
# COMPACT_ATOMS: atom_id res chain seq x y z
N MET A 1 -4.11 14.63 -9.29
CA MET A 1 -3.45 13.72 -8.31
C MET A 1 -4.33 13.45 -7.09
N THR A 2 -5.20 14.38 -6.69
CA THR A 2 -6.22 14.18 -5.62
C THR A 2 -7.23 13.07 -5.93
N HIS A 3 -7.55 12.84 -7.21
CA HIS A 3 -8.51 11.84 -7.66
C HIS A 3 -8.14 10.39 -7.29
N LEU A 4 -6.85 10.03 -7.29
CA LEU A 4 -6.42 8.66 -6.93
C LEU A 4 -6.53 8.39 -5.43
N LEU A 5 -6.32 9.42 -4.60
CA LEU A 5 -6.46 9.33 -3.15
C LEU A 5 -7.93 9.25 -2.73
N SER A 6 -8.80 10.01 -3.40
CA SER A 6 -10.25 9.93 -3.17
C SER A 6 -10.81 8.60 -3.65
N ASP A 7 -10.42 8.15 -4.84
CA ASP A 7 -10.92 6.90 -5.42
C ASP A 7 -10.52 5.71 -4.55
N GLY A 8 -9.23 5.55 -4.23
CA GLY A 8 -8.75 4.42 -3.43
C GLY A 8 -9.20 4.42 -1.96
N GLY A 9 -10.04 5.37 -1.54
CA GLY A 9 -10.48 5.52 -0.17
C GLY A 9 -9.42 6.18 0.71
N TYR A 10 -9.75 7.35 1.23
CA TYR A 10 -8.86 8.12 2.11
C TYR A 10 -8.38 7.32 3.32
N GLN A 11 -9.22 6.41 3.83
CA GLN A 11 -8.92 5.61 5.01
C GLN A 11 -7.74 4.66 4.82
N PHE A 12 -7.49 4.19 3.59
CA PHE A 12 -6.33 3.33 3.27
C PHE A 12 -5.20 4.11 2.64
N MET A 13 -5.51 5.06 1.75
CA MET A 13 -4.52 5.81 0.99
C MET A 13 -3.69 6.77 1.86
N ILE A 14 -4.29 7.42 2.86
CA ILE A 14 -3.57 8.36 3.74
C ILE A 14 -2.57 7.62 4.64
N PRO A 15 -2.93 6.52 5.34
CA PRO A 15 -1.94 5.74 6.09
C PRO A 15 -0.82 5.19 5.21
N LEU A 16 -1.12 4.69 4.00
CA LEU A 16 -0.11 4.23 3.05
C LEU A 16 0.88 5.36 2.69
N LEU A 17 0.38 6.58 2.47
CA LEU A 17 1.24 7.72 2.17
C LEU A 17 2.13 8.10 3.37
N LEU A 18 1.61 8.02 4.59
CA LEU A 18 2.42 8.20 5.81
C LEU A 18 3.49 7.11 5.94
N LEU A 19 3.16 5.85 5.67
CA LEU A 19 4.12 4.75 5.68
C LEU A 19 5.22 4.94 4.63
N LEU A 20 4.88 5.48 3.45
CA LEU A 20 5.87 5.82 2.43
C LEU A 20 6.86 6.88 2.95
N VAL A 21 6.37 7.95 3.57
CA VAL A 21 7.23 8.99 4.15
C VAL A 21 8.15 8.41 5.23
N VAL A 22 7.63 7.54 6.10
CA VAL A 22 8.42 6.84 7.12
C VAL A 22 9.49 5.95 6.49
N ILE A 23 9.16 5.19 5.44
CA ILE A 23 10.12 4.35 4.72
C ILE A 23 11.23 5.20 4.10
N LEU A 24 10.88 6.29 3.41
CA LEU A 24 11.87 7.19 2.82
C LEU A 24 12.79 7.76 3.90
N PHE A 25 12.23 8.22 5.02
CA PHE A 25 13.01 8.71 6.16
C PHE A 25 13.98 7.64 6.71
N LEU A 26 13.53 6.41 6.89
CA LEU A 26 14.37 5.31 7.38
C LEU A 26 15.44 4.88 6.37
N ILE A 27 15.18 5.00 5.06
CA ILE A 27 16.19 4.81 4.00
C ILE A 27 17.27 5.89 4.13
N PHE A 28 16.88 7.17 4.15
CA PHE A 28 17.84 8.28 4.30
C PHE A 28 18.65 8.19 5.59
N LYS A 29 17.98 7.84 6.71
CA LYS A 29 18.64 7.59 8.00
C LYS A 29 19.61 6.41 7.91
N GLY A 30 19.21 5.33 7.23
CA GLY A 30 20.01 4.14 7.04
C GLY A 30 21.29 4.38 6.24
N ILE A 31 21.26 5.27 5.24
CA ILE A 31 22.45 5.63 4.45
C ILE A 31 23.53 6.27 5.34
N LYS A 32 23.12 7.08 6.33
CA LYS A 32 24.06 7.71 7.29
C LYS A 32 24.43 6.78 8.45
N ASN A 33 23.48 6.01 8.97
CA ASN A 33 23.67 5.15 10.13
C ASN A 33 22.90 3.82 9.96
N ASN A 34 23.57 2.86 9.34
CA ASN A 34 22.99 1.57 8.99
C ASN A 34 23.05 0.57 10.16
N THR A 35 22.06 0.64 11.05
CA THR A 35 21.90 -0.31 12.16
C THR A 35 21.01 -1.50 11.79
N GLU A 36 21.21 -2.64 12.45
CA GLU A 36 20.36 -3.82 12.27
C GLU A 36 18.90 -3.54 12.62
N LYS A 37 18.66 -2.72 13.67
CA LYS A 37 17.31 -2.26 14.04
C LYS A 37 16.66 -1.46 12.92
N ASN A 38 17.41 -0.58 12.24
CA ASN A 38 16.88 0.21 11.12
C ASN A 38 16.49 -0.70 9.94
N LEU A 39 17.34 -1.66 9.58
CA LEU A 39 17.05 -2.65 8.54
C LEU A 39 15.84 -3.52 8.88
N ALA A 40 15.72 -3.98 10.14
CA ALA A 40 14.58 -4.77 10.60
C ALA A 40 13.27 -3.97 10.53
N LEU A 41 13.29 -2.70 10.96
CA LEU A 41 12.13 -1.80 10.84
C LEU A 41 11.74 -1.58 9.38
N LEU A 42 12.71 -1.33 8.49
CA LEU A 42 12.44 -1.11 7.07
C LEU A 42 11.75 -2.33 6.44
N LYS A 43 12.27 -3.54 6.72
CA LYS A 43 11.67 -4.81 6.28
C LYS A 43 10.23 -4.96 6.80
N SER A 44 10.02 -4.76 8.10
CA SER A 44 8.71 -4.93 8.74
C SER A 44 7.68 -3.94 8.19
N ILE A 45 8.01 -2.64 8.16
CA ILE A 45 7.10 -1.58 7.71
C ILE A 45 6.78 -1.73 6.22
N SER A 46 7.77 -2.11 5.40
CA SER A 46 7.53 -2.36 3.98
C SER A 46 6.50 -3.47 3.75
N LEU A 47 6.64 -4.60 4.46
CA LEU A 47 5.69 -5.71 4.37
C LEU A 47 4.31 -5.32 4.93
N PHE A 48 4.27 -4.57 6.03
CA PHE A 48 3.03 -4.06 6.58
C PHE A 48 2.28 -3.19 5.56
N ALA A 49 2.96 -2.28 4.86
CA ALA A 49 2.35 -1.43 3.84
C ALA A 49 1.71 -2.24 2.70
N LEU A 50 2.36 -3.32 2.27
CA LEU A 50 1.81 -4.25 1.28
C LEU A 50 0.49 -4.86 1.77
N VAL A 51 0.52 -5.50 2.93
CA VAL A 51 -0.63 -6.22 3.49
C VAL A 51 -1.77 -5.25 3.82
N PHE A 52 -1.44 -4.04 4.28
CA PHE A 52 -2.43 -3.00 4.55
C PHE A 52 -3.13 -2.50 3.27
N GLY A 53 -2.42 -2.43 2.14
CA GLY A 53 -3.04 -2.17 0.84
C GLY A 53 -4.03 -3.26 0.43
N PHE A 54 -3.68 -4.54 0.64
CA PHE A 54 -4.60 -5.66 0.40
C PHE A 54 -5.80 -5.65 1.34
N LEU A 55 -5.62 -5.25 2.61
CA LEU A 55 -6.74 -5.08 3.55
C LEU A 55 -7.77 -4.07 3.01
N GLY A 56 -7.31 -2.94 2.46
CA GLY A 56 -8.20 -1.95 1.85
C GLY A 56 -9.01 -2.50 0.67
N PHE A 57 -8.38 -3.30 -0.19
CA PHE A 57 -9.09 -3.98 -1.28
C PHE A 57 -10.11 -4.99 -0.75
N THR A 58 -9.75 -5.82 0.23
CA THR A 58 -10.65 -6.83 0.80
C THR A 58 -11.88 -6.17 1.45
N ILE A 59 -11.69 -5.10 2.22
CA ILE A 59 -12.81 -4.36 2.83
C ILE A 59 -13.70 -3.73 1.75
N GLY A 60 -13.10 -3.05 0.77
CA GLY A 60 -13.85 -2.45 -0.34
C GLY A 60 -14.60 -3.49 -1.19
N LEU A 61 -14.04 -4.71 -1.33
CA LEU A 61 -14.70 -5.81 -2.02
C LEU A 61 -15.89 -6.34 -1.22
N ILE A 62 -15.76 -6.49 0.10
CA ILE A 62 -16.88 -6.88 0.98
C ILE A 62 -18.02 -5.87 0.85
N GLU A 63 -17.72 -4.57 1.00
CA GLU A 63 -18.73 -3.51 0.86
C GLU A 63 -19.39 -3.47 -0.53
N ALA A 64 -18.61 -3.73 -1.58
CA ALA A 64 -19.14 -3.78 -2.95
C ALA A 64 -20.07 -4.99 -3.15
N LEU A 65 -19.69 -6.17 -2.63
CA LEU A 65 -20.50 -7.38 -2.72
C LEU A 65 -21.79 -7.25 -1.90
N ASP A 66 -21.74 -6.66 -0.71
CA ASP A 66 -22.92 -6.42 0.12
C ASP A 66 -23.94 -5.53 -0.63
N ARG A 67 -23.47 -4.45 -1.25
CA ARG A 67 -24.33 -3.58 -2.09
C ARG A 67 -24.90 -4.30 -3.31
N ILE A 68 -24.14 -5.22 -3.90
CA ILE A 68 -24.60 -6.02 -5.04
C ILE A 68 -25.76 -6.93 -4.62
N VAL A 69 -25.68 -7.53 -3.42
CA VAL A 69 -26.74 -8.41 -2.88
C VAL A 69 -28.01 -7.63 -2.51
N GLU A 70 -27.88 -6.40 -2.05
CA GLU A 70 -29.03 -5.54 -1.70
C GLU A 70 -29.80 -5.00 -2.92
N ILE A 71 -29.20 -5.03 -4.11
CA ILE A 71 -29.85 -4.59 -5.35
C ILE A 71 -30.58 -5.77 -5.96
N ASP A 72 -31.91 -5.77 -5.85
CA ASP A 72 -32.79 -6.75 -6.49
C ASP A 72 -32.90 -6.43 -8.00
N GLY A 73 -31.87 -6.78 -8.79
CA GLY A 73 -31.82 -6.45 -10.22
C GLY A 73 -30.52 -6.81 -10.95
N ASP A 74 -30.52 -6.59 -12.26
CA ASP A 74 -29.40 -6.92 -13.16
C ASP A 74 -28.33 -5.82 -13.09
N ILE A 75 -27.17 -6.13 -12.50
CA ILE A 75 -26.08 -5.16 -12.35
C ILE A 75 -25.26 -5.12 -13.64
N ALA A 76 -25.23 -3.95 -14.27
CA ALA A 76 -24.42 -3.75 -15.46
C ALA A 76 -22.94 -4.10 -15.18
N PRO A 77 -22.28 -4.94 -16.01
CA PRO A 77 -20.88 -5.32 -15.83
C PRO A 77 -19.92 -4.15 -15.72
N THR A 78 -20.28 -3.00 -16.32
CA THR A 78 -19.52 -1.74 -16.24
C THR A 78 -19.45 -1.18 -14.82
N VAL A 79 -20.46 -1.39 -13.98
CA VAL A 79 -20.49 -0.94 -12.58
C VAL A 79 -19.51 -1.76 -11.75
N VAL A 80 -19.54 -3.09 -11.90
CA VAL A 80 -18.61 -4.01 -11.21
C VAL A 80 -17.17 -3.72 -11.63
N ALA A 81 -16.92 -3.54 -12.93
CA ALA A 81 -15.60 -3.18 -13.45
C ALA A 81 -15.10 -1.82 -12.90
N GLY A 82 -15.99 -0.84 -12.76
CA GLY A 82 -15.68 0.45 -12.15
C GLY A 82 -15.28 0.33 -10.68
N GLY A 83 -16.06 -0.42 -9.89
CA GLY A 83 -15.74 -0.69 -8.48
C GLY A 83 -14.42 -1.44 -8.32
N PHE A 84 -14.16 -2.43 -9.17
CA PHE A 84 -12.90 -3.17 -9.15
C PHE A 84 -11.69 -2.29 -9.46
N LYS A 85 -11.79 -1.43 -10.49
CA LYS A 85 -10.72 -0.47 -10.85
C LYS A 85 -10.33 0.41 -9.67
N ILE A 86 -11.31 0.83 -8.88
CA ILE A 86 -11.10 1.67 -7.71
C ILE A 86 -10.53 0.85 -6.54
N GLY A 87 -11.08 -0.35 -6.29
CA GLY A 87 -10.64 -1.24 -5.23
C GLY A 87 -9.19 -1.70 -5.35
N VAL A 88 -8.64 -1.82 -6.56
CA VAL A 88 -7.23 -2.22 -6.75
C VAL A 88 -6.23 -1.08 -6.49
N LEU A 89 -6.68 0.15 -6.24
CA LEU A 89 -5.77 1.27 -5.97
C LEU A 89 -4.97 1.10 -4.66
N PRO A 90 -5.58 0.79 -3.49
CA PRO A 90 -4.84 0.51 -2.26
C PRO A 90 -3.76 -0.58 -2.36
N PRO A 91 -4.01 -1.79 -2.90
CA PRO A 91 -2.98 -2.81 -3.01
C PRO A 91 -1.91 -2.42 -4.03
N THR A 92 -2.26 -1.71 -5.10
CA THR A 92 -1.26 -1.18 -6.05
C THR A 92 -0.31 -0.21 -5.38
N PHE A 93 -0.85 0.71 -4.56
CA PHE A 93 -0.01 1.65 -3.83
C PHE A 93 0.80 0.98 -2.73
N GLY A 94 0.22 0.02 -2.00
CA GLY A 94 0.94 -0.82 -1.03
C GLY A 94 2.09 -1.62 -1.67
N MET A 95 1.89 -2.19 -2.86
CA MET A 95 2.93 -2.86 -3.64
C MET A 95 4.05 -1.90 -4.02
N PHE A 96 3.71 -0.71 -4.51
CA PHE A 96 4.70 0.32 -4.82
C PHE A 96 5.56 0.67 -3.59
N ILE A 97 4.94 0.92 -2.45
CA ILE A 97 5.63 1.25 -1.19
C ILE A 97 6.51 0.09 -0.73
N PHE A 98 6.03 -1.15 -0.82
CA PHE A 98 6.81 -2.34 -0.50
C PHE A 98 8.06 -2.46 -1.38
N LEU A 99 7.93 -2.26 -2.70
CA LEU A 99 9.06 -2.30 -3.62
C LEU A 99 10.09 -1.22 -3.30
N VAL A 100 9.65 0.00 -2.99
CA VAL A 100 10.54 1.09 -2.53
C VAL A 100 11.28 0.69 -1.25
N GLY A 101 10.56 0.16 -0.25
CA GLY A 101 11.16 -0.31 0.99
C GLY A 101 12.18 -1.44 0.76
N ARG A 102 11.85 -2.43 -0.08
CA ARG A 102 12.74 -3.55 -0.43
C ARG A 102 13.96 -3.10 -1.20
N ALA A 103 13.81 -2.18 -2.16
CA ALA A 103 14.95 -1.57 -2.85
C ALA A 103 15.88 -0.86 -1.86
N GLY A 104 15.31 -0.10 -0.92
CA GLY A 104 16.05 0.54 0.17
C GLY A 104 16.81 -0.46 1.04
N VAL A 105 16.17 -1.56 1.46
CA VAL A 105 16.84 -2.66 2.20
C VAL A 105 18.03 -3.20 1.40
N THR A 106 17.84 -3.52 0.12
CA THR A 106 18.89 -4.10 -0.73
C THR A 106 20.08 -3.15 -0.86
N VAL A 107 19.84 -1.85 -1.10
CA VAL A 107 20.90 -0.84 -1.18
C VAL A 107 21.65 -0.72 0.14
N LEU A 108 20.93 -0.63 1.27
CA LEU A 108 21.57 -0.51 2.58
C LEU A 108 22.41 -1.73 2.95
N ILE A 109 21.97 -2.94 2.58
CA ILE A 109 22.77 -4.16 2.76
C ILE A 109 24.04 -4.08 1.90
N GLY A 110 23.95 -3.68 0.63
CA GLY A 110 25.11 -3.54 -0.26
C GLY A 110 26.11 -2.46 0.17
N LEU A 111 25.68 -1.43 0.89
CA LEU A 111 26.55 -0.39 1.45
C LEU A 111 27.26 -0.82 2.73
N LYS A 112 26.78 -1.86 3.41
CA LYS A 112 27.43 -2.42 4.60
C LYS A 112 28.66 -3.20 4.13
N LYS A 113 29.82 -2.54 4.11
CA LYS A 113 31.11 -3.24 3.99
C LYS A 113 31.27 -4.11 5.24
N GLU A 114 31.59 -5.38 5.02
CA GLU A 114 31.98 -6.33 6.08
C GLU A 114 33.12 -5.75 6.93
#